data_AF-A0A961VSY8-F1
#
_entry.id   AF-A0A961VSY8-F1
#
_cell.length_a   1.000
_cell.length_b   1.000
_cell.length_c   1.000
_cell.angle_alpha   90.00
_cell.angle_beta   90.00
_cell.angle_gamma   90.00
#
_symmetry.space_group_name_H-M   'P 1'
#
loop_
_entity.id
_entity.type
_entity.pdbx_description
1 polymer ?
#
loop_
_entity_poly.entity_id
_entity_poly.type
_entity_poly.pdbx_seq_one_letter_code
_entity_poly.pdbx_strand_id
1 'polypeptide(L)'
;WFVYFAPDILGHPDNYIEANSQVTPAHIVPELYFLPFYAILRAVPDKLLGVIALFGAIGMLFILPWLDTSRVRSAVFRPIYRQFFWIFVLVCIGLGYLGSQPAEGGYVIASRILTAYYFLHFLVILPVLGLIERPKPRPASITEAVLAKSGHAAPAAGGAS
;
A
#
# COMPACT_ATOMS: atom_id res chain seq x y z
N TRP A 1 -24.72 -0.25 7.73
CA TRP A 1 -25.11 -1.33 6.79
C TRP A 1 -24.44 -2.64 7.16
N PHE A 2 -23.11 -2.77 7.08
CA PHE A 2 -22.36 -4.00 7.40
C PHE A 2 -22.78 -4.68 8.72
N VAL A 3 -22.82 -3.94 9.83
CA VAL A 3 -23.15 -4.53 11.15
C VAL A 3 -24.58 -5.10 11.25
N TYR A 4 -25.55 -4.50 10.57
CA TYR A 4 -26.98 -4.83 10.78
C TYR A 4 -27.60 -5.66 9.66
N PHE A 5 -27.11 -5.51 8.43
CA PHE A 5 -27.72 -6.14 7.24
C PHE A 5 -26.83 -7.21 6.60
N ALA A 6 -25.52 -7.16 6.83
CA ALA A 6 -24.56 -8.11 6.26
C ALA A 6 -23.35 -8.31 7.20
N PRO A 7 -23.57 -8.77 8.44
CA PRO A 7 -22.50 -8.82 9.46
C PRO A 7 -21.36 -9.77 9.07
N ASP A 8 -21.68 -10.84 8.32
CA ASP A 8 -20.74 -11.92 8.04
C ASP A 8 -20.00 -11.77 6.70
N ILE A 9 -20.27 -10.69 5.95
CA ILE A 9 -19.72 -10.51 4.59
C ILE A 9 -18.18 -10.37 4.55
N LEU A 10 -17.57 -9.97 5.67
CA LEU A 10 -16.13 -9.83 5.81
C LEU A 10 -15.49 -10.97 6.62
N GLY A 11 -16.31 -11.90 7.13
CA GLY A 11 -15.89 -13.04 7.94
C GLY A 11 -15.69 -14.30 7.10
N HIS A 12 -15.12 -15.33 7.72
CA HIS A 12 -14.98 -16.65 7.10
C HIS A 12 -16.06 -17.61 7.65
N PRO A 13 -16.86 -18.28 6.81
CA PRO A 13 -17.90 -19.21 7.25
C PRO A 13 -17.36 -20.36 8.12
N ASP A 14 -16.14 -20.83 7.83
CA ASP A 14 -15.52 -21.91 8.61
C ASP A 14 -15.26 -21.52 10.07
N ASN A 15 -15.26 -20.22 10.42
CA ASN A 15 -15.10 -19.78 11.81
C ASN A 15 -16.36 -20.03 12.67
N TYR A 16 -17.49 -20.45 12.08
CA TYR A 16 -18.67 -20.92 12.82
C TYR A 16 -18.60 -22.42 13.17
N ILE A 17 -17.59 -23.14 12.68
CA ILE A 17 -17.36 -24.55 13.00
C ILE A 17 -16.36 -24.62 14.17
N GLU A 18 -16.62 -25.49 15.14
CA GLU A 18 -15.69 -25.70 16.25
C GLU A 18 -14.32 -26.19 15.76
N ALA A 19 -13.25 -25.67 16.37
CA ALA A 19 -11.90 -25.97 15.95
C ALA A 19 -11.57 -27.46 16.11
N ASN A 20 -11.06 -28.08 15.04
CA ASN A 20 -10.59 -29.45 15.03
C ASN A 20 -9.10 -29.50 14.67
N SER A 21 -8.24 -29.95 15.59
CA SER A 21 -6.79 -30.00 15.37
C SER A 21 -6.33 -31.08 14.37
N GLN A 22 -7.18 -32.06 14.08
CA GLN A 22 -6.87 -33.17 13.18
C GLN A 22 -7.33 -32.93 11.73
N VAL A 23 -8.16 -31.90 11.49
CA VAL A 23 -8.75 -31.64 10.19
C VAL A 23 -8.54 -30.18 9.81
N THR A 24 -7.91 -29.98 8.66
CA THR A 24 -7.68 -28.67 8.09
C THR A 24 -8.70 -28.40 6.99
N PRO A 25 -9.45 -27.27 7.03
CA PRO A 25 -10.41 -26.94 5.98
C PRO A 25 -9.75 -26.87 4.59
N ALA A 26 -10.49 -27.22 3.54
CA ALA A 26 -9.95 -27.23 2.17
C ALA A 26 -9.63 -25.82 1.64
N HIS A 27 -10.32 -24.79 2.13
CA HIS A 27 -10.18 -23.40 1.68
C HIS A 27 -9.80 -22.49 2.86
N ILE A 28 -8.57 -22.63 3.36
CA ILE A 28 -8.05 -21.73 4.40
C ILE A 28 -7.58 -20.44 3.76
N VAL A 29 -8.31 -19.38 4.02
CA VAL A 29 -7.94 -18.03 3.61
C VAL A 29 -7.97 -17.13 4.85
N PRO A 30 -6.90 -16.36 5.11
CA PRO A 30 -6.91 -15.45 6.24
C PRO A 30 -7.88 -14.30 5.99
N GLU A 31 -8.13 -13.51 7.01
CA GLU A 31 -9.00 -12.34 6.90
C GLU A 31 -8.47 -11.33 5.89
N LEU A 32 -9.38 -10.53 5.32
CA LEU A 32 -9.13 -9.57 4.24
C LEU A 32 -7.86 -8.71 4.44
N TYR A 33 -7.65 -8.22 5.66
CA TYR A 33 -6.56 -7.31 6.00
C TYR A 33 -5.18 -8.01 6.08
N PHE A 34 -5.15 -9.33 6.19
CA PHE A 34 -3.91 -10.11 6.14
C PHE A 34 -3.58 -10.63 4.73
N LEU A 35 -4.53 -10.62 3.79
CA LEU A 35 -4.34 -11.19 2.46
C LEU A 35 -3.13 -10.64 1.68
N PRO A 36 -2.85 -9.32 1.64
CA PRO A 36 -1.71 -8.82 0.87
C PRO A 36 -0.37 -9.35 1.40
N PHE A 37 -0.25 -9.48 2.72
CA PHE A 37 0.94 -9.98 3.39
C PHE A 37 1.07 -11.50 3.27
N TYR A 38 -0.07 -12.21 3.34
CA TYR A 38 -0.13 -13.64 3.08
C TYR A 38 0.27 -13.99 1.62
N ALA A 39 -0.13 -13.16 0.65
CA ALA A 39 0.29 -13.30 -0.74
C ALA A 39 1.81 -13.16 -0.90
N ILE A 40 2.43 -12.20 -0.19
CA ILE A 40 3.89 -11.99 -0.16
C ILE A 40 4.61 -13.20 0.45
N LEU A 41 4.12 -13.72 1.58
CA LEU A 41 4.67 -14.89 2.26
C LEU A 41 4.76 -16.11 1.32
N ARG A 42 3.65 -16.44 0.67
CA ARG A 42 3.54 -17.64 -0.19
C ARG A 42 4.10 -17.44 -1.61
N ALA A 43 4.40 -16.21 -2.01
CA ALA A 43 5.04 -15.94 -3.30
C ALA A 43 6.46 -16.52 -3.35
N VAL A 44 7.15 -16.55 -2.21
CA VAL A 44 8.53 -17.01 -2.08
C VAL A 44 8.55 -18.54 -1.86
N PRO A 45 9.22 -19.33 -2.73
CA PRO A 45 9.27 -20.78 -2.63
C PRO A 45 10.27 -21.28 -1.56
N ASP A 46 10.39 -20.56 -0.44
CA ASP A 46 11.25 -20.91 0.69
C ASP A 46 10.60 -20.45 2.00
N LYS A 47 10.62 -21.31 3.02
CA LYS A 47 9.93 -21.04 4.30
C LYS A 47 10.53 -19.85 5.03
N LEU A 48 11.86 -19.77 5.11
CA LEU A 48 12.54 -18.73 5.87
C LEU A 48 12.45 -17.39 5.13
N LEU A 49 12.74 -17.39 3.82
CA LEU A 49 12.67 -16.18 3.01
C LEU A 49 11.25 -15.64 2.87
N GLY A 50 10.23 -16.51 2.82
CA GLY A 50 8.84 -16.08 2.85
C GLY A 50 8.49 -15.34 4.14
N VAL A 51 8.92 -15.85 5.30
CA VAL A 51 8.70 -15.18 6.59
C VAL A 51 9.47 -13.87 6.67
N ILE A 52 10.72 -13.84 6.19
CA ILE A 52 11.50 -12.59 6.11
C ILE A 52 10.80 -11.58 5.19
N ALA A 53 10.24 -12.00 4.06
CA ALA A 53 9.50 -11.13 3.16
C ALA A 53 8.21 -10.59 3.81
N LEU A 54 7.48 -11.42 4.55
CA LEU A 54 6.29 -11.01 5.30
C LEU A 54 6.62 -9.89 6.30
N PHE A 55 7.56 -10.14 7.21
CA PHE A 55 7.97 -9.15 8.21
C PHE A 55 8.68 -7.96 7.58
N GLY A 56 9.45 -8.19 6.52
CA GLY A 56 10.10 -7.15 5.74
C GLY A 56 9.09 -6.20 5.11
N ALA A 57 7.97 -6.69 4.56
CA ALA A 57 6.93 -5.86 3.99
C ALA A 57 6.32 -4.90 5.02
N ILE A 58 6.04 -5.40 6.23
CA ILE A 58 5.57 -4.56 7.34
C ILE A 58 6.68 -3.60 7.80
N GLY A 59 7.92 -4.10 7.92
CA GLY A 59 9.11 -3.34 8.29
C GLY A 59 9.38 -2.13 7.39
N MET A 60 9.11 -2.25 6.08
CA MET A 60 9.25 -1.15 5.10
C MET A 60 8.44 0.08 5.50
N LEU A 61 7.25 -0.11 6.09
CA LEU A 61 6.39 1.00 6.52
C LEU A 61 7.03 1.81 7.65
N PHE A 62 7.82 1.16 8.51
CA PHE A 62 8.53 1.84 9.59
C PHE A 62 9.75 2.60 9.08
N ILE A 63 10.50 2.04 8.12
CA ILE A 63 11.69 2.69 7.57
C ILE A 63 11.37 3.68 6.44
N LEU A 64 10.10 3.80 6.05
CA LEU A 64 9.61 4.70 5.00
C LEU A 64 10.12 6.16 5.12
N PRO A 65 10.15 6.79 6.31
CA PRO A 65 10.63 8.17 6.45
C PRO A 65 12.08 8.38 6.01
N TRP A 66 12.90 7.32 5.99
CA TRP A 66 14.29 7.36 5.54
C TRP A 66 14.46 6.99 4.07
N LEU A 67 13.50 6.27 3.49
CA LEU A 67 13.53 5.86 2.08
C LEU A 67 13.01 6.97 1.15
N ASP A 68 12.06 7.81 1.59
CA ASP A 68 11.63 8.97 0.79
C ASP A 68 12.62 10.13 0.94
N THR A 69 13.50 10.28 -0.04
CA THR A 69 14.54 11.32 -0.07
C THR A 69 14.02 12.70 -0.51
N SER A 70 12.75 12.80 -0.91
CA SER A 70 12.15 14.05 -1.40
C SER A 70 11.98 15.10 -0.31
N ARG A 71 12.40 16.34 -0.61
CA ARG A 71 12.14 17.51 0.26
C ARG A 71 10.67 17.95 0.27
N VAL A 72 9.87 17.49 -0.70
CA VAL A 72 8.46 17.86 -0.83
C VAL A 72 7.58 16.79 -0.18
N ARG A 73 7.00 17.16 0.97
CA ARG A 73 6.16 16.28 1.80
C ARG A 73 4.85 15.86 1.14
N SER A 74 4.21 16.74 0.36
CA SER A 74 2.91 16.43 -0.24
C SER A 74 3.06 15.84 -1.64
N ALA A 75 2.48 14.65 -1.82
CA ALA A 75 2.40 13.94 -3.08
C ALA A 75 1.66 14.71 -4.19
N VAL A 76 0.81 15.69 -3.83
CA VAL A 76 0.04 16.49 -4.80
C VAL A 76 0.96 17.32 -5.69
N PHE A 77 2.09 17.79 -5.14
CA PHE A 77 3.08 18.58 -5.87
C PHE A 77 4.15 17.72 -6.54
N ARG A 78 4.04 16.40 -6.46
CA ARG A 78 4.97 15.41 -7.04
C ARG A 78 4.26 14.61 -8.14
N PRO A 79 4.24 15.10 -9.39
CA PRO A 79 3.41 14.54 -10.46
C PRO A 79 3.79 13.10 -10.85
N ILE A 80 5.06 12.75 -10.82
CA ILE A 80 5.57 11.42 -11.15
C ILE A 80 5.33 10.48 -9.97
N TYR A 81 5.61 10.93 -8.74
CA TYR A 81 5.34 10.14 -7.53
C TYR A 81 3.88 9.72 -7.45
N ARG A 82 2.97 10.64 -7.77
CA ARG A 82 1.53 10.36 -7.76
C ARG A 82 1.16 9.18 -8.68
N GLN A 83 1.84 9.00 -9.83
CA GLN A 83 1.58 7.87 -10.71
C GLN A 83 2.05 6.56 -10.08
N PHE A 84 3.30 6.51 -9.59
CA PHE A 84 3.84 5.32 -8.92
C PHE A 84 3.09 4.94 -7.65
N PHE A 85 2.57 5.92 -6.91
CA PHE A 85 1.70 5.70 -5.77
C PHE A 85 0.41 4.98 -6.17
N TRP A 86 -0.27 5.41 -7.23
CA TRP A 86 -1.47 4.73 -7.70
C TRP A 86 -1.18 3.32 -8.24
N ILE A 87 -0.05 3.13 -8.92
CA ILE A 87 0.39 1.78 -9.31
C ILE A 87 0.62 0.92 -8.05
N PHE A 88 1.24 1.48 -7.00
CA PHE A 88 1.43 0.79 -5.73
C PHE A 88 0.10 0.42 -5.05
N VAL A 89 -0.89 1.32 -5.06
CA VAL A 89 -2.25 1.01 -4.57
C VAL A 89 -2.85 -0.18 -5.34
N LEU A 90 -2.72 -0.20 -6.67
CA LEU A 90 -3.18 -1.33 -7.49
C LEU A 90 -2.42 -2.62 -7.17
N VAL A 91 -1.13 -2.54 -6.88
CA VAL A 91 -0.33 -3.69 -6.43
C VAL A 91 -0.82 -4.23 -5.09
N CYS A 92 -1.13 -3.35 -4.11
CA CYS A 92 -1.68 -3.78 -2.82
C CYS A 92 -3.04 -4.47 -2.97
N ILE A 93 -3.93 -3.93 -3.82
CA ILE A 93 -5.22 -4.55 -4.12
C ILE A 93 -5.02 -5.90 -4.84
N GLY A 94 -4.12 -5.95 -5.82
CA GLY A 94 -3.77 -7.17 -6.55
C GLY A 94 -3.20 -8.25 -5.65
N LEU A 95 -2.31 -7.90 -4.71
CA LEU A 95 -1.80 -8.82 -3.69
C LEU A 95 -2.91 -9.29 -2.75
N GLY A 96 -3.82 -8.40 -2.34
CA GLY A 96 -5.00 -8.78 -1.56
C GLY A 96 -5.87 -9.80 -2.28
N TYR A 97 -6.14 -9.59 -3.57
CA TYR A 97 -6.88 -10.55 -4.40
C TYR A 97 -6.13 -11.88 -4.55
N LEU A 98 -4.83 -11.85 -4.88
CA LEU A 98 -4.04 -13.05 -5.06
C LEU A 98 -3.82 -13.83 -3.75
N GLY A 99 -3.95 -13.18 -2.60
CA GLY A 99 -3.92 -13.82 -1.29
C GLY A 99 -5.12 -14.73 -1.03
N SER A 100 -6.28 -14.44 -1.65
CA SER A 100 -7.49 -15.28 -1.52
C SER A 100 -7.60 -16.35 -2.59
N GLN A 101 -6.77 -16.32 -3.64
CA GLN A 101 -6.76 -17.37 -4.67
C GLN A 101 -5.92 -18.59 -4.24
N PRO A 102 -6.08 -19.77 -4.84
CA PRO A 102 -5.16 -20.89 -4.65
C PRO A 102 -3.72 -20.56 -5.07
N ALA A 103 -2.72 -21.11 -4.37
CA ALA A 103 -1.30 -20.87 -4.66
C ALA A 103 -0.78 -21.75 -5.81
N GLU A 104 -1.46 -21.73 -6.94
CA GLU A 104 -1.20 -22.62 -8.07
C GLU A 104 -1.13 -21.88 -9.41
N GLY A 105 -0.40 -22.47 -10.36
CA GLY A 105 -0.33 -21.98 -11.74
C GLY A 105 0.07 -20.50 -11.87
N GLY A 106 -0.73 -19.76 -12.63
CA GLY A 106 -0.48 -18.35 -12.96
C GLY A 106 -0.54 -17.40 -11.75
N TYR A 107 -1.29 -17.75 -10.69
CA TYR A 107 -1.43 -16.90 -9.50
C TYR A 107 -0.12 -16.78 -8.73
N VAL A 108 0.69 -17.84 -8.68
CA VAL A 108 2.01 -17.80 -8.05
C VAL A 108 2.94 -16.82 -8.76
N ILE A 109 2.93 -16.86 -10.10
CA ILE A 109 3.77 -15.97 -10.92
C ILE A 109 3.32 -14.52 -10.74
N ALA A 110 2.00 -14.26 -10.79
CA ALA A 110 1.45 -12.94 -10.54
C ALA A 110 1.82 -12.41 -9.14
N SER A 111 1.71 -13.24 -8.10
CA SER A 111 2.08 -12.86 -6.74
C SER A 111 3.56 -12.52 -6.64
N ARG A 112 4.45 -13.28 -7.29
CA ARG A 112 5.89 -13.01 -7.32
C ARG A 112 6.25 -11.70 -8.02
N ILE A 113 5.53 -11.34 -9.08
CA ILE A 113 5.73 -10.06 -9.78
C ILE A 113 5.27 -8.90 -8.89
N LEU A 114 4.09 -9.01 -8.27
CA LEU A 114 3.53 -7.97 -7.42
C LEU A 114 4.33 -7.79 -6.11
N THR A 115 4.55 -8.90 -5.38
CA THR A 115 5.89 -9.34 -4.94
C THR A 115 7.04 -8.35 -5.01
N ALA A 116 7.81 -8.54 -6.08
CA ALA A 116 8.97 -7.76 -6.41
C ALA A 116 8.65 -6.26 -6.56
N TYR A 117 7.53 -5.90 -7.19
CA TYR A 117 7.14 -4.49 -7.34
C TYR A 117 6.93 -3.80 -5.99
N TYR A 118 6.30 -4.48 -5.01
CA TYR A 118 6.09 -3.95 -3.68
C TYR A 118 7.41 -3.50 -3.04
N PHE A 119 8.41 -4.38 -3.03
CA PHE A 119 9.73 -4.06 -2.47
C PHE A 119 10.49 -3.04 -3.32
N LEU A 120 10.41 -3.15 -4.65
CA LEU A 120 11.04 -2.21 -5.57
C LEU A 120 10.50 -0.78 -5.38
N HIS A 121 9.20 -0.65 -5.10
CA HIS A 121 8.57 0.63 -4.84
C HIS A 121 9.27 1.34 -3.68
N PHE A 122 9.41 0.68 -2.53
CA PHE A 122 10.03 1.27 -1.34
C PHE A 122 11.55 1.41 -1.47
N LEU A 123 12.26 0.37 -1.91
CA LEU A 123 13.72 0.33 -1.88
C LEU A 123 14.40 1.08 -3.02
N VAL A 124 13.72 1.24 -4.16
CA VAL A 124 14.32 1.82 -5.36
C VAL A 124 13.54 3.01 -5.85
N ILE A 125 12.23 2.86 -6.11
CA ILE A 125 11.44 3.92 -6.74
C ILE A 125 11.39 5.15 -5.82
N LEU A 126 11.12 4.99 -4.52
CA LEU A 126 11.05 6.12 -3.60
C LEU A 126 12.38 6.90 -3.49
N PRO A 127 13.53 6.27 -3.20
CA PRO A 127 14.81 6.99 -3.14
C PRO A 127 15.20 7.65 -4.47
N VAL A 128 15.02 6.95 -5.59
CA VAL A 128 15.39 7.45 -6.92
C VAL A 128 14.52 8.63 -7.32
N LEU A 129 13.21 8.53 -7.07
CA LEU A 129 12.28 9.56 -7.48
C LEU A 129 12.44 10.84 -6.67
N GLY A 130 12.81 10.75 -5.39
CA GLY A 130 13.16 11.92 -4.59
C GLY A 130 14.38 12.69 -5.11
N LEU A 131 15.26 12.04 -5.88
CA LEU A 131 16.43 12.67 -6.50
C LEU A 131 16.15 13.27 -7.89
N ILE A 132 15.30 12.61 -8.69
CA ILE A 132 15.11 12.96 -10.11
C ILE A 132 13.90 13.89 -10.33
N GLU A 133 12.85 13.75 -9.51
CA GLU A 133 11.58 14.43 -9.75
C GLU A 133 11.70 15.95 -9.54
N ARG A 134 11.13 16.73 -10.47
CA ARG A 134 11.00 18.18 -10.34
C ARG A 134 9.63 18.53 -9.75
N PRO A 135 9.54 18.98 -8.49
CA PRO A 135 8.25 19.24 -7.85
C PRO A 135 7.59 20.51 -8.40
N LYS A 136 6.26 20.54 -8.38
CA LYS A 136 5.47 21.73 -8.69
C LYS A 136 5.64 22.80 -7.59
N PRO A 137 5.50 24.09 -7.93
CA PRO A 137 5.53 25.15 -6.93
C PRO A 137 4.43 24.94 -5.91
N ARG A 138 4.77 25.18 -4.65
CA ARG A 138 3.84 25.10 -3.52
C ARG A 138 3.37 26.52 -3.19
N PRO A 139 2.10 26.70 -2.80
CA PRO A 139 1.65 27.98 -2.25
C PRO A 139 2.48 28.30 -1.00
N ALA A 140 2.77 29.59 -0.78
CA ALA A 140 3.60 30.04 0.33
C ALA A 140 2.88 29.87 1.68
N SER A 141 1.53 29.90 1.66
CA SER A 141 0.71 29.67 2.84
C SER A 141 -0.56 28.85 2.54
N ILE A 142 -1.13 28.27 3.59
CA ILE A 142 -2.44 27.58 3.51
C ILE A 142 -3.53 28.58 3.11
N THR A 143 -3.46 29.82 3.62
CA THR A 143 -4.41 30.89 3.32
C THR A 143 -4.42 31.23 1.84
N GLU A 144 -3.24 31.35 1.22
CA GLU A 144 -3.11 31.55 -0.22
C GLU A 144 -3.70 30.37 -1.01
N ALA A 145 -3.44 29.13 -0.57
CA ALA A 145 -4.01 27.93 -1.21
C ALA A 145 -5.55 27.90 -1.14
N VAL A 146 -6.13 28.33 -0.02
CA VAL A 146 -7.59 28.39 0.18
C VAL A 146 -8.20 29.53 -0.64
N LEU A 147 -7.60 30.72 -0.62
CA LEU A 147 -8.06 31.90 -1.34
C LEU A 147 -7.99 31.72 -2.86
N ALA A 148 -6.90 31.12 -3.36
CA ALA A 148 -6.79 30.73 -4.76
C ALA A 148 -7.86 29.71 -5.19
N LYS A 149 -8.30 28.83 -4.29
CA LYS A 149 -9.36 27.84 -4.55
C LYS A 149 -10.77 28.43 -4.45
N SER A 150 -10.99 29.42 -3.57
CA SER A 150 -12.30 30.06 -3.35
C SER A 150 -12.57 31.27 -4.25
N GLY A 151 -11.63 31.64 -5.13
CA GLY A 151 -11.77 32.76 -6.06
C GLY A 151 -11.68 34.14 -5.42
N HIS A 152 -11.35 34.21 -4.13
CA HIS A 152 -11.14 35.46 -3.41
C HIS A 152 -9.65 35.81 -3.45
N ALA A 153 -9.28 36.99 -3.94
CA ALA A 153 -7.88 37.41 -3.97
C ALA A 153 -7.29 37.45 -2.55
N ALA A 154 -6.12 36.84 -2.36
CA ALA A 154 -5.41 36.94 -1.10
C ALA A 154 -5.04 38.40 -0.80
N PRO A 155 -5.26 38.91 0.42
CA PRO A 155 -4.71 40.21 0.79
C PRO A 155 -3.20 40.11 0.63
N ALA A 156 -2.60 41.05 -0.11
CA ALA A 156 -1.17 41.12 -0.30
C ALA A 156 -0.49 41.04 1.08
N ALA A 157 0.35 40.03 1.27
CA ALA A 157 1.16 39.93 2.48
C ALA A 157 2.05 41.17 2.53
N GLY A 158 1.64 42.14 3.36
CA GLY A 158 2.39 43.35 3.62
C GLY A 158 3.79 43.00 4.08
N GLY A 159 4.78 43.64 3.47
CA GLY A 159 6.18 43.48 3.84
C GLY A 159 6.40 43.67 5.33
N ALA A 160 7.22 42.80 5.89
CA ALA A 160 7.95 43.07 7.11
C ALA A 160 9.43 42.94 6.76
N SER A 161 10.11 44.07 6.95
CA SER A 161 11.52 44.40 6.77
C SER A 161 12.49 43.40 7.38
#